data_AF-A0A6L6X3L0-F1
#
_entry.id   AF-A0A6L6X3L0-F1
#
_cell.length_a   1.000
_cell.length_b   1.000
_cell.length_c   1.000
_cell.angle_alpha   90.00
_cell.angle_beta   90.00
_cell.angle_gamma   90.00
#
_symmetry.space_group_name_H-M   'P 1'
#
loop_
_entity.id
_entity.type
_entity.pdbx_description
1 polymer ?
#
loop_
_entity_poly.entity_id
_entity_poly.type
_entity_poly.pdbx_seq_one_letter_code
_entity_poly.pdbx_strand_id
1 'polypeptide(L)'
;MTGTTYPELAAAQACLRLLHTARAALSAPATAGTAALLAVPIADADEALRRAGLAGNEAWLLDRIYDLAPHAPTPGPAETDGGPADEPSPDGSRPTGPDAASAPVTAPAQRREGSLR
;
A
#
# COMPACT_ATOMS: atom_id res chain seq x y z
N MET A 1 -15.81 5.06 -10.62
CA MET A 1 -16.29 6.31 -9.99
C MET A 1 -16.86 5.97 -8.63
N THR A 2 -16.09 6.15 -7.57
CA THR A 2 -16.61 5.94 -6.22
C THR A 2 -16.11 7.07 -5.35
N GLY A 3 -16.76 8.22 -5.50
CA GLY A 3 -16.57 9.34 -4.61
C GLY A 3 -16.94 8.89 -3.22
N THR A 4 -15.93 8.69 -2.39
CA THR A 4 -16.11 8.30 -1.00
C THR A 4 -16.86 9.39 -0.28
N THR A 5 -17.99 9.05 0.32
CA THR A 5 -18.82 10.03 1.00
C THR A 5 -18.10 10.47 2.27
N TYR A 6 -18.28 11.74 2.64
CA TYR A 6 -17.69 12.35 3.83
C TYR A 6 -17.83 11.51 5.13
N PRO A 7 -18.98 10.85 5.42
CA PRO A 7 -19.11 10.03 6.63
C PRO A 7 -18.27 8.74 6.62
N GLU A 8 -18.05 8.12 5.45
CA GLU A 8 -17.22 6.90 5.35
C GLU A 8 -15.75 7.21 5.64
N LEU A 9 -15.26 8.34 5.14
CA LEU A 9 -13.90 8.81 5.44
C LEU A 9 -13.74 9.11 6.94
N ALA A 10 -14.74 9.75 7.55
CA ALA A 10 -14.72 10.04 8.99
C ALA A 10 -14.71 8.74 9.83
N ALA A 11 -15.47 7.72 9.41
CA ALA A 11 -15.47 6.39 10.05
C ALA A 11 -14.10 5.70 9.94
N ALA A 12 -13.50 5.70 8.74
CA ALA A 12 -12.16 5.16 8.53
C ALA A 12 -11.10 5.86 9.40
N GLN A 13 -11.15 7.19 9.46
CA GLN A 13 -10.24 7.98 10.31
C GLN A 13 -10.43 7.69 11.80
N ALA A 14 -11.68 7.54 12.27
CA ALA A 14 -11.94 7.16 13.66
C ALA A 14 -11.36 5.78 14.00
N CYS A 15 -11.51 4.80 13.11
CA CYS A 15 -10.91 3.47 13.26
C CYS A 15 -9.38 3.51 13.29
N LEU A 16 -8.75 4.31 12.42
CA LEU A 16 -7.29 4.48 12.43
C LEU A 16 -6.78 5.16 13.71
N ARG A 17 -7.49 6.19 14.21
CA ARG A 17 -7.17 6.82 15.49
C ARG A 17 -7.24 5.82 16.63
N LEU A 18 -8.31 5.01 16.70
CA LEU A 18 -8.44 3.93 17.68
C LEU A 18 -7.26 2.95 17.62
N LEU A 19 -6.89 2.49 16.42
CA LEU A 19 -5.76 1.57 16.23
C LEU A 19 -4.43 2.17 16.68
N HIS A 20 -4.18 3.44 16.36
CA HIS A 20 -2.98 4.14 16.81
C HIS A 20 -2.93 4.29 18.33
N THR A 21 -4.05 4.65 18.96
CA THR A 21 -4.14 4.74 20.42
C THR A 21 -3.94 3.38 21.08
N ALA A 22 -4.56 2.33 20.56
CA ALA A 22 -4.35 0.97 21.05
C ALA A 22 -2.88 0.55 20.94
N ARG A 23 -2.23 0.82 19.80
CA ARG A 23 -0.80 0.55 19.64
C ARG A 23 0.05 1.32 20.66
N ALA A 24 -0.21 2.62 20.84
CA ALA A 24 0.51 3.43 21.83
C ALA A 24 0.30 2.92 23.26
N ALA A 25 -0.92 2.54 23.62
CA ALA A 25 -1.28 2.02 24.93
C ALA A 25 -0.63 0.66 25.23
N LEU A 26 -0.44 -0.18 24.20
CA LEU A 26 0.18 -1.50 24.30
C LEU A 26 1.72 -1.48 24.17
N SER A 27 2.31 -0.40 23.65
CA SER A 27 3.76 -0.24 23.57
C SER A 27 4.44 -0.04 24.93
N ALA A 28 3.67 0.29 25.97
CA ALA A 28 4.13 0.37 27.35
C ALA A 28 3.61 -0.83 28.17
N PRO A 29 4.22 -1.16 29.32
CA PRO A 29 3.69 -2.18 30.21
C PRO A 29 2.23 -1.89 30.56
N ALA A 30 1.34 -2.85 30.28
CA ALA A 30 -0.07 -2.68 30.54
C ALA A 30 -0.31 -2.46 32.04
N THR A 31 -1.05 -1.41 32.36
CA THR A 31 -1.49 -1.11 33.73
C THR A 31 -3.00 -1.29 33.80
N ALA A 32 -3.55 -1.30 35.02
CA ALA A 32 -5.00 -1.34 35.22
C ALA A 32 -5.75 -0.19 34.48
N GLY A 33 -5.07 0.92 34.18
CA GLY A 33 -5.64 2.06 33.46
C GLY A 33 -5.60 1.96 31.93
N THR A 34 -4.86 1.01 31.35
CA THR A 34 -4.65 0.93 29.89
C THR A 34 -5.97 0.75 29.13
N ALA A 35 -6.92 -0.02 29.67
CA ALA A 35 -8.25 -0.19 29.06
C ALA A 35 -9.09 1.10 29.10
N ALA A 36 -8.97 1.91 30.16
CA ALA A 36 -9.71 3.16 30.29
C ALA A 36 -9.31 4.20 29.23
N LEU A 37 -8.04 4.17 28.78
CA LEU A 37 -7.55 5.03 27.70
C LEU A 37 -8.23 4.75 26.35
N LEU A 38 -8.80 3.56 26.16
CA LEU A 38 -9.44 3.16 24.92
C LEU A 38 -10.95 3.46 24.89
N ALA A 39 -11.57 3.77 26.03
CA ALA A 39 -13.02 3.95 26.12
C ALA A 39 -13.55 5.06 25.19
N VAL A 40 -12.88 6.21 25.17
CA VAL A 40 -13.24 7.35 24.31
C VAL A 40 -13.06 7.02 22.82
N PRO A 41 -11.87 6.57 22.35
CA PRO A 41 -11.69 6.27 20.93
C PRO A 41 -12.52 5.08 20.43
N ILE A 42 -12.95 4.14 21.29
CA ILE A 42 -13.93 3.10 20.93
C ILE A 42 -15.29 3.75 20.66
N ALA A 43 -15.80 4.56 21.59
CA ALA A 43 -17.09 5.24 21.43
C ALA A 43 -17.14 6.15 20.19
N ASP A 44 -16.03 6.86 19.90
CA ASP A 44 -15.90 7.68 18.71
C ASP A 44 -15.95 6.87 17.41
N ALA A 45 -15.29 5.71 17.38
CA ALA A 45 -15.31 4.81 16.22
C ALA A 45 -16.71 4.25 15.98
N ASP A 46 -17.38 3.77 17.03
CA ASP A 46 -18.74 3.22 16.96
C ASP A 46 -19.74 4.26 16.45
N GLU A 47 -19.64 5.50 16.94
CA GLU A 47 -20.48 6.60 16.50
C GLU A 47 -20.23 6.96 15.03
N ALA A 48 -18.98 7.04 14.60
CA ALA A 48 -18.64 7.34 13.22
C ALA A 48 -19.13 6.23 12.27
N LEU A 49 -18.98 4.96 12.66
CA LEU A 49 -19.54 3.81 11.94
C LEU A 49 -21.06 3.88 11.84
N ARG A 50 -21.76 4.23 12.93
CA ARG A 50 -23.22 4.43 12.89
C ARG A 50 -23.64 5.53 11.92
N ARG A 51 -22.94 6.68 11.92
CA ARG A 51 -23.25 7.80 11.01
C ARG A 51 -23.00 7.46 9.55
N ALA A 52 -22.03 6.60 9.27
CA ALA A 52 -21.77 6.11 7.93
C ALA A 52 -22.74 4.99 7.49
N GLY A 53 -23.62 4.50 8.38
CA GLY A 53 -24.47 3.34 8.09
C GLY A 53 -23.71 2.01 8.09
N LEU A 54 -22.54 1.97 8.71
CA LEU A 54 -21.57 0.86 8.66
C LEU A 54 -21.46 0.07 9.96
N ALA A 55 -22.22 0.43 11.00
CA ALA A 55 -22.31 -0.37 12.21
C ALA A 55 -22.82 -1.78 11.87
N GLY A 56 -22.03 -2.82 12.14
CA GLY A 56 -22.32 -4.21 11.76
C GLY A 56 -22.05 -4.56 10.30
N ASN A 57 -21.52 -3.62 9.49
CA ASN A 57 -21.14 -3.82 8.08
C ASN A 57 -19.66 -3.46 7.86
N GLU A 58 -18.80 -3.73 8.85
CA GLU A 58 -17.39 -3.29 8.85
C GLU A 58 -16.58 -3.92 7.70
N ALA A 59 -16.98 -5.11 7.23
CA ALA A 59 -16.37 -5.75 6.06
C ALA A 59 -16.51 -4.90 4.79
N TRP A 60 -17.64 -4.20 4.63
CA TRP A 60 -17.85 -3.29 3.50
C TRP A 60 -16.97 -2.04 3.62
N LEU A 61 -16.77 -1.53 4.83
CA LEU A 61 -15.82 -0.43 5.07
C LEU A 61 -14.40 -0.84 4.65
N LEU A 62 -13.97 -2.06 5.00
CA LEU A 62 -12.63 -2.56 4.66
C LEU A 62 -12.44 -2.69 3.16
N ASP A 63 -13.42 -3.26 2.44
CA ASP A 63 -13.42 -3.31 0.98
C ASP A 63 -13.28 -1.90 0.38
N ARG A 64 -14.00 -0.93 0.94
CA ARG A 64 -13.91 0.47 0.52
C ARG A 64 -12.59 1.14 0.82
N ILE A 65 -11.93 0.80 1.92
CA ILE A 65 -10.61 1.35 2.27
C ILE A 65 -9.57 0.96 1.22
N TYR A 66 -9.66 -0.24 0.62
CA TYR A 66 -8.77 -0.63 -0.47
C TYR A 66 -8.98 0.20 -1.73
N ASP A 67 -10.22 0.64 -2.01
CA ASP A 67 -10.50 1.59 -3.10
C ASP A 67 -10.07 3.03 -2.78
N LEU A 68 -10.03 3.38 -1.50
CA LEU A 68 -9.64 4.70 -0.97
C LEU A 68 -8.14 4.90 -0.89
N ALA A 69 -7.37 3.81 -0.85
CA ALA A 69 -5.92 3.88 -0.76
C ALA A 69 -5.41 4.70 -1.95
N PRO A 70 -4.55 5.72 -1.71
CA PRO A 70 -3.90 6.41 -2.80
C PRO A 70 -3.22 5.35 -3.66
N HIS A 71 -3.60 5.28 -4.93
CA HIS A 71 -2.82 4.57 -5.92
C HIS A 71 -1.44 5.21 -5.85
N ALA A 72 -0.43 4.42 -5.50
CA ALA A 72 0.94 4.91 -5.47
C ALA A 72 1.17 5.65 -6.79
N PRO A 73 1.70 6.89 -6.77
CA PRO A 73 2.01 7.57 -8.01
C PRO A 73 2.91 6.61 -8.78
N THR A 74 2.41 6.07 -9.89
CA THR A 74 3.23 5.29 -10.81
C THR A 74 4.44 6.17 -11.08
N PRO A 75 5.68 5.74 -10.75
CA PRO A 75 6.84 6.53 -11.11
C PRO A 75 6.73 6.76 -12.62
N GLY A 76 6.52 8.02 -13.01
CA GLY A 76 6.45 8.39 -14.41
C GLY A 76 7.70 7.86 -15.11
N PRO A 77 7.62 7.48 -16.40
CA PRO A 77 8.80 7.07 -17.13
C PRO A 77 9.84 8.17 -16.92
N ALA A 78 10.96 7.80 -16.28
CA ALA A 78 12.05 8.72 -15.96
C ALA A 78 12.23 9.63 -17.17
N GLU A 79 12.01 10.94 -16.97
CA GLU A 79 12.28 11.95 -17.97
C GLU A 79 13.70 11.70 -18.44
N THR A 80 13.78 11.04 -19.59
CA THR A 80 15.02 10.87 -20.31
C THR A 80 15.20 12.23 -20.91
N ASP A 81 15.80 13.13 -20.13
CA ASP A 81 16.23 14.43 -20.56
C ASP A 81 17.19 14.19 -21.71
N GLY A 82 16.62 14.25 -22.92
CA GLY A 82 17.32 14.15 -24.18
C GLY A 82 18.13 15.42 -24.34
N GLY A 83 19.30 15.45 -23.72
CA GLY A 83 20.36 16.37 -24.12
C GLY A 83 20.71 16.09 -25.59
N PRO A 84 20.71 17.10 -26.48
CA PRO A 84 21.06 16.87 -27.87
C PRO A 84 22.53 16.44 -27.98
N ALA A 85 22.73 15.43 -28.81
CA ALA A 85 24.02 14.96 -29.27
C ALA A 85 24.86 16.12 -29.82
N ASP A 86 26.06 16.28 -29.26
CA ASP A 86 27.19 16.81 -30.00
C ASP A 86 28.27 15.72 -30.01
N GLU A 87 28.65 15.32 -31.21
CA GLU A 87 29.51 14.17 -31.50
C GLU A 87 31.01 14.62 -31.52
N PRO A 88 31.98 13.78 -31.90
CA PRO A 88 32.98 13.21 -31.01
C PRO A 88 34.37 13.87 -31.11
N SER A 89 35.19 13.74 -30.05
CA SER A 89 36.63 14.01 -30.11
C SER A 89 37.43 12.71 -29.97
N PRO A 90 38.38 12.39 -30.87
CA PRO A 90 39.08 11.11 -30.90
C PRO A 90 40.43 11.23 -30.19
N ASP A 91 40.71 10.39 -29.20
CA ASP A 91 42.08 9.91 -29.00
C ASP A 91 42.11 8.56 -28.29
N GLY A 92 43.04 7.73 -28.72
CA GLY A 92 42.97 6.29 -28.60
C GLY A 92 43.35 5.70 -27.26
N SER A 93 42.86 4.49 -27.01
CA SER A 93 43.71 3.30 -26.89
C SER A 93 42.88 2.03 -26.88
N ARG A 94 43.27 1.16 -27.80
CA ARG A 94 42.88 -0.24 -28.07
C ARG A 94 43.24 -1.18 -26.87
N PRO A 95 43.00 -2.50 -26.93
CA PRO A 95 41.73 -3.23 -26.97
C PRO A 95 41.74 -4.42 -25.94
N THR A 96 40.77 -5.32 -26.08
CA THR A 96 40.79 -6.77 -25.76
C THR A 96 40.12 -7.27 -24.48
N GLY A 97 39.09 -8.08 -24.72
CA GLY A 97 38.51 -9.06 -23.81
C GLY A 97 37.20 -9.59 -24.41
N PRO A 98 37.21 -10.73 -25.12
CA PRO A 98 35.98 -11.35 -25.65
C PRO A 98 35.35 -12.32 -24.63
N ASP A 99 34.08 -12.63 -24.87
CA ASP A 99 33.21 -13.63 -24.22
C ASP A 99 32.70 -13.29 -22.80
N ALA A 100 31.43 -13.51 -22.46
CA ALA A 100 30.53 -14.56 -22.94
C ALA A 100 29.05 -14.16 -22.90
N ALA A 101 28.32 -14.67 -23.90
CA ALA A 101 26.95 -15.21 -23.90
C ALA A 101 25.91 -14.61 -22.91
N SER A 102 24.87 -13.92 -23.40
CA SER A 102 23.59 -14.52 -23.84
C SER A 102 23.00 -15.58 -22.92
N ALA A 103 21.97 -15.19 -22.15
CA ALA A 103 20.75 -16.00 -21.96
C ALA A 103 19.59 -15.14 -21.41
N PRO A 104 18.40 -15.15 -22.03
CA PRO A 104 17.17 -14.63 -21.44
C PRO A 104 16.51 -15.68 -20.54
N VAL A 105 16.24 -15.35 -19.27
CA VAL A 105 15.47 -16.23 -18.40
C VAL A 105 13.97 -16.08 -18.72
N THR A 106 13.37 -17.23 -19.00
CA THR A 106 12.00 -17.43 -19.49
C THR A 106 10.98 -17.34 -18.35
N ALA A 107 9.81 -16.80 -18.66
CA ALA A 107 8.61 -16.72 -17.82
C ALA A 107 7.98 -18.12 -17.54
N PRO A 108 7.05 -18.24 -16.57
CA PRO A 108 6.80 -19.51 -15.87
C PRO A 108 5.81 -20.47 -16.57
N ALA A 109 6.09 -21.77 -16.43
CA ALA A 109 5.20 -22.85 -16.86
C ALA A 109 4.09 -23.12 -15.82
N GLN A 110 2.85 -23.14 -16.30
CA GLN A 110 1.67 -23.56 -15.54
C GLN A 110 1.70 -25.07 -15.30
N ARG A 111 1.64 -25.49 -14.03
CA ARG A 111 1.48 -26.91 -13.65
C ARG A 111 0.00 -27.22 -13.47
N ARG A 112 -0.58 -27.91 -14.45
CA ARG A 112 -1.83 -28.67 -14.33
C ARG A 112 -1.52 -30.08 -13.84
N GLU A 113 -2.03 -30.46 -12.67
CA GLU A 113 -2.28 -31.85 -12.24
C GLU A 113 -3.46 -31.73 -11.24
N GLY A 114 -4.63 -32.35 -11.33
CA GLY A 114 -5.05 -33.69 -11.74
C GLY A 114 -5.85 -34.28 -10.55
N SER A 115 -7.18 -34.08 -10.48
CA SER A 115 -8.20 -35.10 -10.78
C SER A 115 -7.77 -36.56 -10.58
N LEU A 116 -8.27 -37.20 -9.52
CA LEU A 116 -8.57 -38.64 -9.31
C LEU A 116 -9.40 -38.68 -8.00
N ARG A 117 -10.72 -38.84 -8.08
CA ARG A 117 -11.48 -40.10 -7.97
C ARG A 117 -11.18 -40.92 -6.73
#